data_AF-A0A8E0IDU1-F1
#
_entry.id   AF-A0A8E0IDU1-F1
#
_cell.length_a   1.000
_cell.length_b   1.000
_cell.length_c   1.000
_cell.angle_alpha   90.00
_cell.angle_beta   90.00
_cell.angle_gamma   90.00
#
_symmetry.space_group_name_H-M   'P 1'
#
loop_
_entity.id
_entity.type
_entity.pdbx_description
1 polymer ?
#
loop_
_entity_poly.entity_id
_entity_poly.type
_entity_poly.pdbx_seq_one_letter_code
_entity_poly.pdbx_strand_id
1 'polypeptide(L)'
;MIEDEAEHQITCVEDYLNFLQQFDAYRNQGKLFYRAQLASFQTVIPSIAHGKYSKLYEVKRLEKSNLVSGTDRFYNIAYGQHQGVPTRFLDFTVDPLVALFFAVSPTVREDSVIFIFIKPSLRREDLHIDLLTKLAFWGSTDFSSFVKSFNEQLSEPLSEHNALTLATKPVFVDRHSIVDAGNLRMCAQSGTFAICSNVIEDGRIKEISGIESTESFLTIAIPFEYKAKLRRELSDRNYTPDKMFADDRSREFPRFEKAKGSLQSISKIVDSNINRKGLYSKYGAHIALNGLFTVGEITEYARRFAYSRAEDRVWLWFARDRVNALQHRNNLVLTADIMKKSFPSLDLLADESFLYHDGYVPISNY
;
A
#
# COMPACT_ATOMS: atom_id res chain seq x y z
N MET A 1 -7.80 -19.48 10.54
CA MET A 1 -7.44 -18.05 10.46
C MET A 1 -6.10 -18.02 9.78
N ILE A 2 -6.07 -17.63 8.51
CA ILE A 2 -4.81 -17.53 7.75
C ILE A 2 -4.23 -16.17 8.15
N GLU A 3 -3.14 -16.22 8.89
CA GLU A 3 -2.28 -15.07 9.13
C GLU A 3 -1.67 -14.70 7.76
N ASP A 4 -2.27 -13.75 7.04
CA ASP A 4 -1.67 -13.14 5.85
C ASP A 4 -0.47 -12.31 6.32
N GLU A 5 0.64 -12.99 6.59
CA GLU A 5 1.94 -12.40 6.89
C GLU A 5 2.48 -11.75 5.60
N ALA A 6 2.95 -10.50 5.68
CA ALA A 6 3.69 -9.92 4.56
C ALA A 6 4.97 -10.75 4.32
N GLU A 7 5.11 -11.30 3.12
CA GLU A 7 6.18 -12.25 2.81
C GLU A 7 7.53 -11.55 2.58
N HIS A 8 7.52 -10.24 2.33
CA HIS A 8 8.72 -9.44 2.07
C HIS A 8 8.62 -8.03 2.66
N GLN A 9 9.74 -7.47 3.15
CA GLN A 9 9.83 -6.13 3.70
C GLN A 9 10.71 -5.24 2.82
N ILE A 10 10.27 -4.01 2.58
CA ILE A 10 11.03 -3.03 1.79
C ILE A 10 11.47 -1.85 2.64
N THR A 11 12.76 -1.51 2.52
CA THR A 11 13.41 -0.44 3.30
C THR A 11 14.09 0.64 2.42
N CYS A 12 14.27 0.35 1.13
CA CYS A 12 14.71 1.31 0.11
C CYS A 12 14.06 1.00 -1.24
N VAL A 13 14.04 2.00 -2.14
CA VAL A 13 13.42 1.89 -3.46
C VAL A 13 14.17 0.90 -4.36
N GLU A 14 15.50 0.79 -4.21
CA GLU A 14 16.30 -0.10 -5.07
C GLU A 14 16.02 -1.58 -4.79
N ASP A 15 15.98 -1.98 -3.52
CA ASP A 15 15.63 -3.35 -3.12
C ASP A 15 14.22 -3.71 -3.59
N TYR A 16 13.30 -2.76 -3.55
CA TYR A 16 11.95 -2.94 -4.06
C TYR A 16 11.93 -3.22 -5.56
N LEU A 17 12.65 -2.44 -6.35
CA LEU A 17 12.73 -2.65 -7.79
C LEU A 17 13.42 -3.98 -8.12
N ASN A 18 14.52 -4.30 -7.44
CA ASN A 18 15.24 -5.56 -7.61
C ASN A 18 14.36 -6.77 -7.28
N PHE A 19 13.64 -6.71 -6.15
CA PHE A 19 12.70 -7.75 -5.75
C PHE A 19 11.60 -7.95 -6.81
N LEU A 20 11.13 -6.89 -7.45
CA LEU A 20 10.06 -6.98 -8.44
C LEU A 20 10.48 -7.53 -9.81
N GLN A 21 11.78 -7.61 -10.11
CA GLN A 21 12.27 -8.16 -11.39
C GLN A 21 11.79 -9.60 -11.62
N GLN A 22 11.58 -10.37 -10.55
CA GLN A 22 11.05 -11.74 -10.63
C GLN A 22 9.65 -11.81 -11.27
N PHE A 23 8.92 -10.68 -11.36
CA PHE A 23 7.58 -10.59 -11.93
C PHE A 23 7.55 -9.98 -13.34
N ASP A 24 8.70 -9.70 -13.96
CA ASP A 24 8.77 -9.00 -15.25
C ASP A 24 8.06 -9.76 -16.38
N ALA A 25 8.07 -11.09 -16.37
CA ALA A 25 7.33 -11.89 -17.34
C ALA A 25 5.81 -11.59 -17.31
N TYR A 26 5.24 -11.33 -16.13
CA TYR A 26 3.83 -10.97 -15.98
C TYR A 26 3.57 -9.49 -16.30
N ARG A 27 4.51 -8.61 -15.93
CA ARG A 27 4.49 -7.19 -16.30
C ARG A 27 4.43 -7.02 -17.82
N ASN A 28 5.31 -7.73 -18.54
CA ASN A 28 5.39 -7.67 -20.00
C ASN A 28 4.14 -8.24 -20.70
N GLN A 29 3.33 -9.03 -19.98
CA GLN A 29 2.04 -9.53 -20.46
C GLN A 29 0.84 -8.66 -20.04
N GLY A 30 1.06 -7.53 -19.35
CA GLY A 30 -0.01 -6.66 -18.87
C GLY A 30 -0.88 -7.29 -17.76
N LYS A 31 -0.33 -8.24 -17.00
CA LYS A 31 -1.04 -9.02 -15.97
C LYS A 31 -0.73 -8.61 -14.54
N LEU A 32 0.14 -7.62 -14.34
CA LEU A 32 0.68 -7.25 -13.04
C LEU A 32 0.05 -5.95 -12.54
N PHE A 33 -0.62 -6.02 -11.40
CA PHE A 33 -1.35 -4.91 -10.79
C PHE A 33 -0.90 -4.71 -9.34
N TYR A 34 -0.81 -3.45 -8.93
CA TYR A 34 -0.37 -3.07 -7.60
C TYR A 34 -1.43 -2.20 -6.92
N ARG A 35 -1.63 -2.42 -5.62
CA ARG A 35 -2.47 -1.57 -4.77
C ARG A 35 -1.84 -1.42 -3.39
N ALA A 36 -1.78 -0.19 -2.89
CA ALA A 36 -1.27 0.09 -1.56
C ALA A 36 -2.41 0.49 -0.61
N GLN A 37 -2.29 0.10 0.66
CA GLN A 37 -3.15 0.56 1.75
C GLN A 37 -2.43 0.49 3.10
N LEU A 38 -3.04 1.08 4.14
CA LEU A 38 -2.55 0.90 5.51
C LEU A 38 -2.73 -0.56 5.93
N ALA A 39 -1.79 -1.08 6.71
CA ALA A 39 -1.78 -2.47 7.13
C ALA A 39 -2.98 -2.84 8.04
N SER A 40 -3.58 -1.87 8.73
CA SER A 40 -4.82 -2.05 9.50
C SER A 40 -6.04 -2.42 8.64
N PHE A 41 -6.02 -2.15 7.34
CA PHE A 41 -7.07 -2.60 6.43
C PHE A 41 -6.75 -4.00 5.93
N GLN A 42 -7.43 -5.00 6.51
CA GLN A 42 -7.21 -6.42 6.16
C GLN A 42 -7.90 -6.82 4.85
N THR A 43 -8.94 -6.11 4.41
CA THR A 43 -9.76 -6.49 3.25
C THR A 43 -9.68 -5.48 2.12
N VAL A 44 -9.59 -5.94 0.88
CA VAL A 44 -9.66 -5.09 -0.33
C VAL A 44 -11.11 -4.98 -0.80
N ILE A 45 -11.90 -4.20 -0.06
CA ILE A 45 -13.31 -3.94 -0.39
C ILE A 45 -13.46 -2.55 -1.02
N PRO A 46 -14.37 -2.39 -2.01
CA PRO A 46 -14.60 -1.10 -2.64
C PRO A 46 -15.33 -0.16 -1.68
N SER A 47 -15.13 1.14 -1.88
CA SER A 47 -15.63 2.16 -0.96
C SER A 47 -17.15 2.15 -0.81
N ILE A 48 -17.88 1.75 -1.86
CA ILE A 48 -19.35 1.62 -1.82
C ILE A 48 -19.84 0.46 -0.94
N ALA A 49 -19.00 -0.56 -0.71
CA ALA A 49 -19.33 -1.73 0.09
C ALA A 49 -19.04 -1.53 1.59
N HIS A 50 -18.41 -0.42 1.98
CA HIS A 50 -18.25 -0.10 3.40
C HIS A 50 -19.59 0.25 4.03
N GLY A 51 -20.01 -0.55 5.02
CA GLY A 51 -21.26 -0.34 5.77
C GLY A 51 -22.47 -1.04 5.13
N LYS A 52 -23.67 -0.52 5.39
CA LYS A 52 -24.92 -1.13 4.92
C LYS A 52 -25.18 -0.75 3.46
N TYR A 53 -24.69 -1.57 2.53
CA TYR A 53 -24.94 -1.40 1.11
C TYR A 53 -26.44 -1.49 0.78
N SER A 54 -26.88 -0.73 -0.22
CA SER A 54 -28.12 -0.96 -0.94
C SER A 54 -27.98 -0.47 -2.37
N LYS A 55 -28.72 -1.09 -3.30
CA LYS A 55 -28.64 -0.70 -4.71
C LYS A 55 -29.00 0.77 -4.95
N LEU A 56 -30.03 1.26 -4.25
CA LEU A 56 -30.44 2.66 -4.31
C LEU A 56 -29.38 3.61 -3.75
N TYR A 57 -28.61 3.19 -2.75
CA TYR A 57 -27.51 3.98 -2.20
C TYR A 57 -26.40 4.19 -3.24
N GLU A 58 -26.00 3.14 -3.94
CA GLU A 58 -25.00 3.22 -5.03
C GLU A 58 -25.43 4.18 -6.12
N VAL A 59 -26.65 4.01 -6.66
CA VAL A 59 -27.18 4.86 -7.73
C VAL A 59 -27.22 6.32 -7.28
N LYS A 60 -27.74 6.61 -6.08
CA LYS A 60 -27.78 7.98 -5.55
C LYS A 60 -26.40 8.62 -5.40
N ARG A 61 -25.36 7.86 -5.06
CA ARG A 61 -23.99 8.39 -4.96
C ARG A 61 -23.43 8.75 -6.34
N LEU A 62 -23.68 7.90 -7.34
CA LEU A 62 -23.23 8.13 -8.70
C LEU A 62 -24.02 9.26 -9.39
N GLU A 63 -25.33 9.36 -9.19
CA GLU A 63 -26.17 10.42 -9.78
C GLU A 63 -25.91 11.81 -9.17
N LYS A 64 -25.73 11.90 -7.85
CA LYS A 64 -25.46 13.18 -7.16
C LYS A 64 -24.11 13.79 -7.51
N SER A 65 -23.24 13.02 -8.14
CA SER A 65 -21.86 13.45 -8.37
C SER A 65 -21.74 14.60 -9.37
N ASN A 66 -22.79 14.97 -10.13
CA ASN A 66 -22.74 15.98 -11.20
C ASN A 66 -21.62 15.73 -12.23
N LEU A 67 -21.07 14.50 -12.28
CA LEU A 67 -19.96 14.10 -13.15
C LEU A 67 -20.51 13.71 -14.52
N VAL A 68 -21.13 14.68 -15.17
CA VAL A 68 -21.67 14.51 -16.50
C VAL A 68 -21.19 15.67 -17.35
N SER A 69 -20.24 15.37 -18.23
CA SER A 69 -20.19 16.01 -19.54
C SER A 69 -20.54 14.98 -20.63
N GLY A 70 -21.66 14.28 -20.52
CA GLY A 70 -22.14 13.36 -21.57
C GLY A 70 -21.19 12.22 -21.96
N THR A 71 -20.20 11.93 -21.11
CA THR A 71 -19.14 10.94 -21.30
C THR A 71 -19.55 9.56 -20.83
N ASP A 72 -18.82 8.58 -21.32
CA ASP A 72 -18.94 7.18 -20.95
C ASP A 72 -19.02 6.94 -19.42
N ARG A 73 -19.96 6.09 -19.00
CA ARG A 73 -20.23 5.77 -17.59
C ARG A 73 -18.99 5.26 -16.85
N PHE A 74 -18.09 4.54 -17.53
CA PHE A 74 -16.85 4.05 -16.93
C PHE A 74 -15.98 5.20 -16.45
N TYR A 75 -15.75 6.21 -17.31
CA TYR A 75 -14.94 7.38 -16.99
C TYR A 75 -15.61 8.25 -15.93
N ASN A 76 -16.95 8.34 -15.92
CA ASN A 76 -17.68 9.09 -14.89
C ASN A 76 -17.48 8.47 -13.50
N ILE A 77 -17.51 7.13 -13.39
CA ILE A 77 -17.20 6.43 -12.13
C ILE A 77 -15.75 6.69 -11.72
N ALA A 78 -14.79 6.50 -12.64
CA ALA A 78 -13.36 6.70 -12.37
C ALA A 78 -13.06 8.12 -11.89
N TYR A 79 -13.61 9.14 -12.56
CA TYR A 79 -13.46 10.54 -12.15
C TYR A 79 -14.11 10.81 -10.79
N GLY A 80 -15.28 10.20 -10.51
CA GLY A 80 -15.97 10.38 -9.23
C GLY A 80 -15.23 9.81 -8.05
N GLN A 81 -14.59 8.66 -8.24
CA GLN A 81 -13.72 8.07 -7.23
C GLN A 81 -12.61 9.04 -6.81
N HIS A 82 -12.00 9.76 -7.77
CA HIS A 82 -10.98 10.77 -7.47
C HIS A 82 -11.51 11.94 -6.63
N GLN A 83 -12.80 12.27 -6.76
CA GLN A 83 -13.51 13.31 -6.00
C GLN A 83 -14.13 12.78 -4.69
N GLY A 84 -13.84 11.54 -4.29
CA GLY A 84 -14.33 10.95 -3.05
C GLY A 84 -15.74 10.38 -3.13
N VAL A 85 -16.31 10.20 -4.33
CA VAL A 85 -17.57 9.45 -4.50
C VAL A 85 -17.29 7.97 -4.19
N PRO A 86 -18.06 7.33 -3.29
CA PRO A 86 -17.93 5.90 -3.08
C PRO A 86 -18.37 5.12 -4.34
N THR A 87 -17.52 4.24 -4.85
CA THR A 87 -17.77 3.46 -6.07
C THR A 87 -17.47 1.98 -5.86
N ARG A 88 -17.88 1.14 -6.82
CA ARG A 88 -17.50 -0.29 -6.91
C ARG A 88 -16.11 -0.51 -7.54
N PHE A 89 -15.43 0.55 -7.95
CA PHE A 89 -14.11 0.46 -8.56
C PHE A 89 -13.07 0.44 -7.44
N LEU A 90 -12.05 -0.39 -7.61
CA LEU A 90 -10.85 -0.39 -6.81
C LEU A 90 -9.72 0.22 -7.63
N ASP A 91 -9.08 1.25 -7.09
CA ASP A 91 -7.89 1.85 -7.71
C ASP A 91 -6.71 0.87 -7.68
N PHE A 92 -6.12 0.65 -8.84
CA PHE A 92 -4.87 -0.09 -9.02
C PHE A 92 -3.91 0.76 -9.86
N THR A 93 -2.64 0.40 -9.83
CA THR A 93 -1.64 0.93 -10.75
C THR A 93 -0.85 -0.21 -11.36
N VAL A 94 -0.34 0.00 -12.58
CA VAL A 94 0.63 -0.90 -13.21
C VAL A 94 2.08 -0.44 -12.97
N ASP A 95 2.26 0.72 -12.34
CA ASP A 95 3.57 1.25 -11.96
C ASP A 95 3.88 0.94 -10.47
N PRO A 96 4.89 0.10 -10.18
CA PRO A 96 5.23 -0.26 -8.82
C PRO A 96 5.64 0.94 -7.95
N LEU A 97 6.28 1.96 -8.53
CA LEU A 97 6.72 3.13 -7.79
C LEU A 97 5.55 4.05 -7.43
N VAL A 98 4.47 4.05 -8.23
CA VAL A 98 3.21 4.69 -7.83
C VAL A 98 2.58 3.94 -6.65
N ALA A 99 2.60 2.62 -6.64
CA ALA A 99 2.10 1.86 -5.49
C ALA A 99 2.91 2.16 -4.22
N LEU A 100 4.24 2.20 -4.33
CA LEU A 100 5.11 2.58 -3.23
C LEU A 100 4.87 4.01 -2.75
N PHE A 101 4.66 4.95 -3.69
CA PHE A 101 4.26 6.33 -3.37
C PHE A 101 3.01 6.37 -2.49
N PHE A 102 1.95 5.64 -2.86
CA PHE A 102 0.73 5.59 -2.06
C PHE A 102 0.92 4.87 -0.73
N ALA A 103 1.78 3.85 -0.67
CA ALA A 103 2.10 3.17 0.59
C ALA A 103 2.77 4.10 1.61
N VAL A 104 3.60 5.04 1.16
CA VAL A 104 4.30 5.98 2.05
C VAL A 104 3.57 7.30 2.25
N SER A 105 2.51 7.60 1.50
CA SER A 105 1.77 8.87 1.54
C SER A 105 0.98 9.16 2.82
N PRO A 106 0.40 8.19 3.55
CA PRO A 106 -0.38 8.47 4.76
C PRO A 106 0.41 9.22 5.83
N THR A 107 -0.28 10.08 6.59
CA THR A 107 0.31 10.84 7.72
C THR A 107 0.40 10.02 9.00
N VAL A 108 -0.48 9.04 9.13
CA VAL A 108 -0.58 8.19 10.32
C VAL A 108 0.71 7.40 10.53
N ARG A 109 1.08 7.24 11.81
CA ARG A 109 2.23 6.42 12.20
C ARG A 109 1.80 4.97 12.26
N GLU A 110 1.83 4.32 11.11
CA GLU A 110 1.42 2.93 10.91
C GLU A 110 2.18 2.35 9.72
N ASP A 111 2.29 1.03 9.66
CA ASP A 111 2.80 0.32 8.49
C ASP A 111 1.81 0.39 7.33
N SER A 112 2.32 0.22 6.12
CA SER A 112 1.51 0.00 4.93
C SER A 112 1.84 -1.33 4.30
N VAL A 113 0.92 -1.79 3.45
CA VAL A 113 1.09 -2.98 2.63
C VAL A 113 0.91 -2.61 1.16
N ILE A 114 1.67 -3.26 0.29
CA ILE A 114 1.46 -3.25 -1.15
C ILE A 114 1.05 -4.67 -1.55
N PHE A 115 -0.16 -4.78 -2.10
CA PHE A 115 -0.64 -6.01 -2.71
C PHE A 115 -0.20 -6.08 -4.17
N ILE A 116 0.27 -7.25 -4.57
CA ILE A 116 0.59 -7.59 -5.95
C ILE A 116 -0.44 -8.61 -6.44
N PHE A 117 -1.08 -8.30 -7.55
CA PHE A 117 -2.03 -9.18 -8.22
C PHE A 117 -1.48 -9.58 -9.58
N ILE A 118 -1.47 -10.88 -9.85
CA ILE A 118 -1.18 -11.45 -11.16
C ILE A 118 -2.49 -11.97 -11.73
N LYS A 119 -3.13 -11.19 -12.59
CA LYS A 119 -4.49 -11.47 -13.09
C LYS A 119 -4.57 -11.20 -14.59
N PRO A 120 -5.39 -11.96 -15.34
CA PRO A 120 -5.77 -11.53 -16.68
C PRO A 120 -6.58 -10.24 -16.60
N SER A 121 -6.41 -9.38 -17.60
CA SER A 121 -7.17 -8.14 -17.74
C SER A 121 -7.98 -8.13 -19.01
N LEU A 122 -9.09 -7.40 -18.99
CA LEU A 122 -9.94 -7.19 -20.14
C LEU A 122 -9.77 -5.76 -20.64
N ARG A 123 -9.87 -5.59 -21.95
CA ARG A 123 -9.93 -4.27 -22.56
C ARG A 123 -11.18 -3.56 -22.09
N ARG A 124 -11.10 -2.25 -21.87
CA ARG A 124 -12.16 -1.38 -21.40
C ARG A 124 -13.48 -1.53 -22.18
N GLU A 125 -13.40 -1.81 -23.48
CA GLU A 125 -14.57 -2.02 -24.36
C GLU A 125 -15.26 -3.38 -24.18
N ASP A 126 -14.69 -4.28 -23.37
CA ASP A 126 -15.22 -5.61 -23.14
C ASP A 126 -16.62 -5.57 -22.50
N LEU A 127 -17.49 -6.47 -22.98
CA LEU A 127 -18.88 -6.58 -22.57
C LEU A 127 -19.03 -6.78 -21.05
N HIS A 128 -18.10 -7.47 -20.40
CA HIS A 128 -18.10 -7.68 -18.96
C HIS A 128 -17.92 -6.35 -18.20
N ILE A 129 -16.99 -5.50 -18.66
CA ILE A 129 -16.76 -4.18 -18.07
C ILE A 129 -17.97 -3.28 -18.29
N ASP A 130 -18.57 -3.30 -19.49
CA ASP A 130 -19.75 -2.52 -19.79
C ASP A 130 -20.96 -2.96 -18.94
N LEU A 131 -21.16 -4.27 -18.79
CA LEU A 131 -22.21 -4.85 -17.94
C LEU A 131 -22.07 -4.36 -16.49
N LEU A 132 -20.91 -4.55 -15.85
CA LEU A 132 -20.71 -4.16 -14.46
C LEU A 132 -20.81 -2.63 -14.26
N THR A 133 -20.33 -1.87 -15.24
CA THR A 133 -20.42 -0.40 -15.26
C THR A 133 -21.86 0.07 -15.34
N LYS A 134 -22.65 -0.44 -16.29
CA LYS A 134 -24.06 -0.06 -16.45
C LYS A 134 -24.91 -0.55 -15.29
N LEU A 135 -24.60 -1.73 -14.76
CA LEU A 135 -25.26 -2.27 -13.58
C LEU A 135 -25.10 -1.35 -12.38
N ALA A 136 -23.97 -0.64 -12.22
CA ALA A 136 -23.76 0.34 -11.14
C ALA A 136 -24.85 1.44 -11.12
N PHE A 137 -25.38 1.82 -12.29
CA PHE A 137 -26.43 2.83 -12.44
C PHE A 137 -27.85 2.24 -12.48
N TRP A 138 -28.02 0.93 -12.32
CA TRP A 138 -29.34 0.29 -12.37
C TRP A 138 -30.11 0.49 -11.06
N GLY A 139 -31.27 1.15 -11.11
CA GLY A 139 -32.05 1.54 -9.93
C GLY A 139 -32.81 0.41 -9.22
N SER A 140 -32.91 -0.77 -9.82
CA SER A 140 -33.68 -1.91 -9.27
C SER A 140 -32.76 -3.01 -8.75
N THR A 141 -33.24 -3.80 -7.79
CA THR A 141 -32.53 -5.02 -7.35
C THR A 141 -32.84 -6.21 -8.25
N ASP A 142 -33.89 -6.15 -9.07
CA ASP A 142 -34.25 -7.23 -10.00
C ASP A 142 -33.23 -7.33 -11.14
N PHE A 143 -32.50 -8.45 -11.14
CA PHE A 143 -31.42 -8.70 -12.09
C PHE A 143 -31.96 -9.08 -13.48
N SER A 144 -33.06 -9.84 -13.56
CA SER A 144 -33.65 -10.25 -14.85
C SER A 144 -34.11 -9.02 -15.65
N SER A 145 -34.72 -8.04 -14.97
CA SER A 145 -35.09 -6.76 -15.58
C SER A 145 -33.88 -5.97 -16.09
N PHE A 146 -32.76 -6.01 -15.37
CA PHE A 146 -31.51 -5.41 -15.86
C PHE A 146 -31.02 -6.10 -17.13
N VAL A 147 -30.94 -7.43 -17.14
CA VAL A 147 -30.46 -8.21 -18.29
C VAL A 147 -31.30 -7.92 -19.53
N LYS A 148 -32.64 -7.87 -19.38
CA LYS A 148 -33.55 -7.50 -20.47
C LYS A 148 -33.20 -6.12 -21.05
N SER A 149 -33.07 -5.10 -20.20
CA SER A 149 -32.74 -3.73 -20.63
C SER A 149 -31.33 -3.61 -21.21
N PHE A 150 -30.36 -4.36 -20.67
CA PHE A 150 -28.99 -4.39 -21.18
C PHE A 150 -28.93 -5.02 -22.58
N ASN A 151 -29.65 -6.12 -22.79
CA ASN A 151 -29.72 -6.82 -24.07
C ASN A 151 -30.35 -5.99 -25.20
N GLU A 152 -31.23 -5.02 -24.90
CA GLU A 152 -31.79 -4.09 -25.90
C GLU A 152 -30.71 -3.25 -26.61
N GLN A 153 -29.53 -3.11 -26.00
CA GLN A 153 -28.40 -2.34 -26.54
C GLN A 153 -27.36 -3.20 -27.26
N LEU A 154 -27.53 -4.53 -27.24
CA LEU A 154 -26.57 -5.47 -27.82
C LEU A 154 -27.03 -5.97 -29.18
N SER A 155 -26.10 -6.13 -30.11
CA SER A 155 -26.36 -6.82 -31.38
C SER A 155 -26.61 -8.32 -31.14
N GLU A 156 -25.93 -8.90 -30.15
CA GLU A 156 -26.07 -10.30 -29.75
C GLU A 156 -26.46 -10.35 -28.26
N PRO A 157 -27.75 -10.66 -27.94
CA PRO A 157 -28.22 -10.72 -26.57
C PRO A 157 -27.52 -11.81 -25.74
N LEU A 158 -27.19 -11.49 -24.50
CA LEU A 158 -26.72 -12.48 -23.53
C LEU A 158 -27.88 -13.33 -23.00
N SER A 159 -27.64 -14.62 -22.80
CA SER A 159 -28.51 -15.43 -21.93
C SER A 159 -28.42 -14.92 -20.50
N GLU A 160 -29.49 -15.13 -19.72
CA GLU A 160 -29.50 -14.74 -18.30
C GLU A 160 -28.39 -15.43 -17.49
N HIS A 161 -28.07 -16.68 -17.84
CA HIS A 161 -26.97 -17.42 -17.23
C HIS A 161 -25.60 -16.79 -17.51
N ASN A 162 -25.33 -16.38 -18.76
CA ASN A 162 -24.07 -15.72 -19.11
C ASN A 162 -23.97 -14.34 -18.44
N ALA A 163 -25.06 -13.57 -18.44
CA ALA A 163 -25.11 -12.30 -17.75
C ALA A 163 -24.86 -12.44 -16.23
N LEU A 164 -25.44 -13.46 -15.59
CA LEU A 164 -25.22 -13.77 -14.18
C LEU A 164 -23.75 -14.11 -13.90
N THR A 165 -23.13 -14.91 -14.77
CA THR A 165 -21.71 -15.28 -14.66
C THR A 165 -20.79 -14.05 -14.70
N LEU A 166 -21.07 -13.10 -15.58
CA LEU A 166 -20.36 -11.83 -15.64
C LEU A 166 -20.66 -10.96 -14.41
N ALA A 167 -21.93 -10.80 -14.04
CA ALA A 167 -22.33 -9.92 -12.93
C ALA A 167 -21.77 -10.32 -11.56
N THR A 168 -21.39 -11.58 -11.38
CA THR A 168 -20.89 -12.16 -10.12
C THR A 168 -19.37 -12.32 -10.06
N LYS A 169 -18.64 -12.00 -11.13
CA LYS A 169 -17.17 -12.12 -11.19
C LYS A 169 -16.49 -10.76 -11.27
N PRO A 170 -15.47 -10.44 -10.45
CA PRO A 170 -14.73 -9.19 -10.60
C PRO A 170 -13.86 -9.22 -11.85
N VAL A 171 -13.48 -8.04 -12.35
CA VAL A 171 -12.66 -7.90 -13.56
C VAL A 171 -11.57 -6.85 -13.37
N PHE A 172 -10.36 -7.15 -13.85
CA PHE A 172 -9.26 -6.19 -13.96
C PHE A 172 -9.26 -5.55 -15.34
N VAL A 173 -9.09 -4.23 -15.39
CA VAL A 173 -9.10 -3.46 -16.62
C VAL A 173 -7.67 -3.31 -17.15
N ASP A 174 -7.48 -3.58 -18.43
CA ASP A 174 -6.21 -3.35 -19.12
C ASP A 174 -5.93 -1.84 -19.16
N ARG A 175 -4.83 -1.41 -18.52
CA ARG A 175 -4.42 -0.01 -18.47
C ARG A 175 -4.29 0.60 -19.87
N HIS A 176 -3.85 -0.16 -20.86
CA HIS A 176 -3.61 0.36 -22.21
C HIS A 176 -4.90 0.63 -23.00
N SER A 177 -6.01 0.05 -22.58
CA SER A 177 -7.34 0.31 -23.16
C SER A 177 -8.05 1.53 -22.57
N ILE A 178 -7.53 2.10 -21.47
CA ILE A 178 -8.09 3.29 -20.82
C ILE A 178 -7.53 4.54 -21.51
N VAL A 179 -8.39 5.24 -22.25
CA VAL A 179 -8.05 6.45 -23.02
C VAL A 179 -8.87 7.63 -22.50
N ASP A 180 -8.35 8.27 -21.46
CA ASP A 180 -8.91 9.50 -20.89
C ASP A 180 -7.77 10.47 -20.55
N ALA A 181 -7.32 11.19 -21.58
CA ALA A 181 -6.26 12.19 -21.45
C ALA A 181 -6.68 13.41 -20.60
N GLY A 182 -7.99 13.60 -20.37
CA GLY A 182 -8.51 14.66 -19.51
C GLY A 182 -8.30 14.36 -18.02
N ASN A 183 -8.26 13.09 -17.64
CA ASN A 183 -7.99 12.67 -16.27
C ASN A 183 -6.47 12.61 -16.01
N LEU A 184 -5.89 13.80 -15.84
CA LEU A 184 -4.45 14.00 -15.60
C LEU A 184 -3.94 13.17 -14.41
N ARG A 185 -4.74 13.05 -13.36
CA ARG A 185 -4.42 12.27 -12.16
C ARG A 185 -4.28 10.78 -12.47
N MET A 186 -5.23 10.19 -13.21
CA MET A 186 -5.16 8.79 -13.62
C MET A 186 -3.95 8.52 -14.53
N CYS A 187 -3.67 9.45 -15.46
CA CYS A 187 -2.51 9.36 -16.35
C CYS A 187 -1.20 9.37 -15.57
N ALA A 188 -1.02 10.32 -14.65
CA ALA A 188 0.21 10.45 -13.87
C ALA A 188 0.49 9.25 -12.94
N GLN A 189 -0.56 8.59 -12.48
CA GLN A 189 -0.47 7.43 -11.58
C GLN A 189 -0.36 6.09 -12.31
N SER A 190 -0.33 6.09 -13.66
CA SER A 190 -0.47 4.84 -14.44
C SER A 190 -1.67 4.01 -13.95
N GLY A 191 -2.76 4.72 -13.58
CA GLY A 191 -3.89 4.19 -12.85
C GLY A 191 -4.79 3.32 -13.72
N THR A 192 -5.22 2.20 -13.17
CA THR A 192 -6.23 1.29 -13.73
C THR A 192 -7.17 0.83 -12.62
N PHE A 193 -8.13 -0.03 -12.93
CA PHE A 193 -9.15 -0.43 -11.99
C PHE A 193 -9.36 -1.93 -11.96
N ALA A 194 -9.81 -2.42 -10.82
CA ALA A 194 -10.61 -3.63 -10.77
C ALA A 194 -12.06 -3.25 -10.45
N ILE A 195 -13.01 -3.83 -11.18
CA ILE A 195 -14.45 -3.59 -10.97
C ILE A 195 -15.00 -4.74 -10.14
N CYS A 196 -15.50 -4.42 -8.96
CA CYS A 196 -16.10 -5.39 -8.05
C CYS A 196 -17.44 -5.89 -8.58
N SER A 197 -17.77 -7.15 -8.27
CA SER A 197 -18.96 -7.84 -8.75
C SER A 197 -20.11 -7.73 -7.76
N ASN A 198 -21.19 -8.47 -8.00
CA ASN A 198 -22.41 -8.42 -7.22
C ASN A 198 -22.67 -9.78 -6.58
N VAL A 199 -23.20 -9.76 -5.36
CA VAL A 199 -23.85 -10.94 -4.76
C VAL A 199 -25.30 -10.93 -5.23
N ILE A 200 -25.70 -11.98 -5.94
CA ILE A 200 -27.05 -12.13 -6.52
C ILE A 200 -27.69 -13.40 -5.97
N GLU A 201 -28.82 -13.24 -5.29
CA GLU A 201 -29.58 -14.32 -4.66
C GLU A 201 -31.04 -14.21 -5.07
N ASP A 202 -31.66 -15.33 -5.47
CA ASP A 202 -33.06 -15.39 -5.93
C ASP A 202 -33.40 -14.33 -6.99
N GLY A 203 -32.48 -14.12 -7.95
CA GLY A 203 -32.62 -13.13 -9.02
C GLY A 203 -32.49 -11.67 -8.56
N ARG A 204 -32.08 -11.43 -7.31
CA ARG A 204 -31.96 -10.08 -6.74
C ARG A 204 -30.53 -9.73 -6.35
N ILE A 205 -30.12 -8.52 -6.72
CA ILE A 205 -28.85 -7.91 -6.31
C ILE A 205 -28.91 -7.57 -4.83
N LYS A 206 -28.06 -8.21 -4.02
CA LYS A 206 -28.00 -8.03 -2.57
C LYS A 206 -26.89 -7.07 -2.18
N GLU A 207 -25.68 -7.36 -2.62
CA GLU A 207 -24.45 -6.70 -2.16
C GLU A 207 -23.43 -6.56 -3.30
N ILE A 208 -22.35 -5.83 -3.02
CA ILE A 208 -21.15 -5.80 -3.87
C ILE A 208 -20.14 -6.75 -3.26
N SER A 209 -19.67 -7.70 -4.05
CA SER A 209 -18.58 -8.60 -3.66
C SER A 209 -17.26 -7.94 -4.03
N GLY A 210 -16.38 -7.75 -3.04
CA GLY A 210 -15.05 -7.18 -3.25
C GLY A 210 -14.09 -8.14 -3.95
N ILE A 211 -12.80 -7.86 -3.84
CA ILE A 211 -11.74 -8.81 -4.21
C ILE A 211 -11.13 -9.29 -2.90
N GLU A 212 -11.16 -10.60 -2.65
CA GLU A 212 -10.57 -11.12 -1.41
C GLU A 212 -9.07 -10.84 -1.39
N SER A 213 -8.50 -10.51 -0.22
CA SER A 213 -7.04 -10.27 -0.08
C SER A 213 -6.23 -11.52 -0.42
N THR A 214 -6.80 -12.70 -0.17
CA THR A 214 -6.28 -14.03 -0.54
C THR A 214 -6.17 -14.23 -2.05
N GLU A 215 -6.84 -13.40 -2.86
CA GLU A 215 -6.65 -13.39 -4.30
C GLU A 215 -5.40 -12.62 -4.76
N SER A 216 -4.74 -11.90 -3.84
CA SER A 216 -3.42 -11.34 -4.10
C SER A 216 -2.41 -12.46 -4.24
N PHE A 217 -1.45 -12.27 -5.13
CA PHE A 217 -0.36 -13.22 -5.29
C PHE A 217 0.66 -13.06 -4.15
N LEU A 218 0.87 -11.82 -3.70
CA LEU A 218 1.89 -11.47 -2.73
C LEU A 218 1.54 -10.16 -2.02
N THR A 219 1.92 -10.06 -0.74
CA THR A 219 1.89 -8.82 0.02
C THR A 219 3.29 -8.39 0.45
N ILE A 220 3.64 -7.12 0.20
CA ILE A 220 4.90 -6.50 0.62
C ILE A 220 4.63 -5.52 1.77
N ALA A 221 5.34 -5.68 2.88
CA ALA A 221 5.31 -4.76 4.01
C ALA A 221 6.17 -3.53 3.75
N ILE A 222 5.62 -2.36 4.10
CA ILE A 222 6.28 -1.07 4.08
C ILE A 222 6.27 -0.52 5.52
N PRO A 223 7.33 -0.80 6.30
CA PRO A 223 7.41 -0.37 7.68
C PRO A 223 7.41 1.15 7.78
N PHE A 224 6.71 1.68 8.77
CA PHE A 224 6.61 3.11 9.03
C PHE A 224 7.98 3.80 9.06
N GLU A 225 8.97 3.16 9.69
CA GLU A 225 10.27 3.75 9.99
C GLU A 225 11.01 4.21 8.74
N TYR A 226 10.84 3.46 7.63
CA TYR A 226 11.46 3.76 6.35
C TYR A 226 10.64 4.69 5.46
N LYS A 227 9.37 4.97 5.77
CA LYS A 227 8.51 5.82 4.92
C LYS A 227 9.12 7.19 4.63
N ALA A 228 9.77 7.81 5.62
CA ALA A 228 10.47 9.09 5.43
C ALA A 228 11.65 8.99 4.44
N LYS A 229 12.43 7.91 4.51
CA LYS A 229 13.54 7.61 3.59
C LYS A 229 13.00 7.35 2.19
N LEU A 230 12.03 6.45 2.07
CA LEU A 230 11.38 6.08 0.81
C LEU A 230 10.72 7.28 0.11
N ARG A 231 10.06 8.19 0.85
CA ARG A 231 9.54 9.44 0.29
C ARG A 231 10.62 10.28 -0.39
N ARG A 232 11.81 10.38 0.20
CA ARG A 232 12.94 11.12 -0.40
C ARG A 232 13.43 10.42 -1.67
N GLU A 233 13.68 9.12 -1.59
CA GLU A 233 14.17 8.33 -2.74
C GLU A 233 13.18 8.31 -3.92
N LEU A 234 11.87 8.36 -3.63
CA LEU A 234 10.81 8.54 -4.63
C LEU A 234 10.84 9.95 -5.24
N SER A 235 10.97 10.99 -4.41
CA SER A 235 11.11 12.37 -4.90
C SER A 235 12.34 12.53 -5.81
N ASP A 236 13.47 11.92 -5.45
CA ASP A 236 14.69 11.92 -6.27
C ASP A 236 14.48 11.25 -7.64
N ARG A 237 13.51 10.33 -7.73
CA ARG A 237 13.06 9.65 -8.95
C ARG A 237 11.88 10.36 -9.63
N ASN A 238 11.54 11.57 -9.21
CA ASN A 238 10.42 12.34 -9.74
C ASN A 238 9.05 11.64 -9.53
N TYR A 239 8.86 10.97 -8.38
CA TYR A 239 7.57 10.48 -7.88
C TYR A 239 7.12 11.36 -6.72
N THR A 240 6.69 12.57 -7.05
CA THR A 240 6.31 13.63 -6.11
C THR A 240 4.79 13.84 -6.07
N PRO A 241 4.23 14.41 -4.99
CA PRO A 241 2.79 14.61 -4.89
C PRO A 241 2.21 15.56 -5.94
N ASP A 242 2.91 16.63 -6.32
CA ASP A 242 2.49 17.54 -7.40
C ASP A 242 2.35 16.82 -8.76
N LYS A 243 3.19 15.82 -9.01
CA LYS A 243 3.08 14.96 -10.20
C LYS A 243 1.95 13.94 -10.06
N MET A 244 1.88 13.23 -8.94
CA MET A 244 0.88 12.17 -8.72
C MET A 244 -0.55 12.72 -8.64
N PHE A 245 -0.72 13.95 -8.16
CA PHE A 245 -1.97 14.68 -8.12
C PHE A 245 -1.90 15.84 -9.12
N ALA A 246 -1.71 15.52 -10.40
CA ALA A 246 -1.53 16.50 -11.47
C ALA A 246 -2.71 17.49 -11.65
N ASP A 247 -3.87 17.15 -11.09
CA ASP A 247 -5.09 17.97 -10.95
C ASP A 247 -5.01 19.02 -9.82
N ASP A 248 -4.11 18.83 -8.85
CA ASP A 248 -3.83 19.74 -7.74
C ASP A 248 -2.32 19.72 -7.42
N ARG A 249 -1.56 20.48 -8.22
CA ARG A 249 -0.09 20.53 -8.17
C ARG A 249 0.46 21.26 -6.94
N SER A 250 -0.38 21.73 -6.04
CA SER A 250 0.04 22.39 -4.79
C SER A 250 0.39 21.40 -3.68
N ARG A 251 0.20 20.09 -3.93
CA ARG A 251 0.38 19.05 -2.92
C ARG A 251 1.85 18.79 -2.64
N GLU A 252 2.13 18.65 -1.36
CA GLU A 252 3.40 18.17 -0.82
C GLU A 252 3.16 16.92 0.02
N PHE A 253 4.24 16.20 0.35
CA PHE A 253 4.12 15.08 1.27
C PHE A 253 3.75 15.64 2.64
N PRO A 254 2.61 15.24 3.22
CA PRO A 254 2.20 15.78 4.50
C PRO A 254 3.16 15.29 5.59
N ARG A 255 3.40 16.13 6.60
CA ARG A 255 4.21 15.73 7.75
C ARG A 255 3.53 14.55 8.47
N PHE A 256 4.33 13.59 8.92
CA PHE A 256 3.80 12.53 9.76
C PHE A 256 3.23 13.11 11.05
N GLU A 257 2.21 12.43 11.57
CA GLU A 257 1.65 12.73 12.88
C GLU A 257 2.75 12.68 13.95
N LYS A 258 2.55 13.45 15.03
CA LYS A 258 3.47 13.42 16.17
C LYS A 258 3.43 12.04 16.81
N ALA A 259 4.59 11.53 17.19
CA ALA A 259 4.67 10.32 18.00
C ALA A 259 3.87 10.49 19.31
N LYS A 260 3.25 9.40 19.79
CA LYS A 260 2.57 9.36 21.08
C LYS A 260 3.61 9.29 22.21
N GLY A 261 4.33 10.40 22.42
CA GLY A 261 5.35 10.59 23.44
C GLY A 261 6.78 10.70 22.90
N SER A 262 7.75 10.90 23.80
CA SER A 262 9.15 11.11 23.41
C SER A 262 9.92 9.79 23.29
N LEU A 263 10.88 9.70 22.36
CA LEU A 263 11.77 8.54 22.23
C LEU A 263 12.51 8.20 23.54
N GLN A 264 12.73 9.19 24.41
CA GLN A 264 13.40 9.05 25.70
C GLN A 264 12.52 8.42 26.78
N SER A 265 11.21 8.65 26.74
CA SER A 265 10.24 8.05 27.67
C SER A 265 9.83 6.63 27.26
N ILE A 266 10.27 6.15 26.09
CA ILE A 266 9.67 4.99 25.42
C ILE A 266 10.72 4.01 24.83
N SER A 267 12.01 4.27 25.04
CA SER A 267 13.08 3.31 24.76
C SER A 267 13.41 2.52 26.02
N LYS A 268 13.25 1.20 25.98
CA LYS A 268 13.73 0.32 27.06
C LYS A 268 15.04 -0.30 26.62
N ILE A 269 16.11 -0.02 27.35
CA ILE A 269 17.36 -0.78 27.22
C ILE A 269 17.06 -2.19 27.71
N VAL A 270 17.07 -3.15 26.79
CA VAL A 270 16.80 -4.57 27.07
C VAL A 270 18.04 -5.21 27.68
N ASP A 271 19.21 -4.90 27.11
CA ASP A 271 20.52 -5.27 27.64
C ASP A 271 21.57 -4.22 27.26
N SER A 272 22.73 -4.31 27.92
CA SER A 272 23.91 -3.54 27.51
C SER A 272 25.20 -4.18 28.00
N ASN A 273 26.31 -3.86 27.33
CA ASN A 273 27.64 -4.32 27.70
C ASN A 273 28.68 -3.20 27.53
N ILE A 274 29.69 -3.19 28.40
CA ILE A 274 30.83 -2.28 28.32
C ILE A 274 32.11 -3.11 28.17
N ASN A 275 32.87 -2.85 27.12
CA ASN A 275 34.18 -3.45 26.92
C ASN A 275 35.27 -2.38 26.98
N ARG A 276 36.15 -2.47 27.98
CA ARG A 276 37.31 -1.57 28.16
C ARG A 276 38.63 -2.21 27.75
N LYS A 277 38.60 -3.43 27.20
CA LYS A 277 39.79 -4.14 26.73
C LYS A 277 40.08 -3.74 25.29
N GLY A 278 41.23 -3.11 25.05
CA GLY A 278 41.69 -2.70 23.72
C GLY A 278 42.02 -1.20 23.62
N LEU A 279 42.29 -0.74 22.41
CA LEU A 279 42.70 0.65 22.12
C LEU A 279 41.58 1.69 22.36
N TYR A 280 40.32 1.25 22.33
CA TYR A 280 39.13 2.08 22.52
C TYR A 280 38.17 1.40 23.50
N SER A 281 37.56 2.19 24.39
CA SER A 281 36.44 1.73 25.20
C SER A 281 35.16 1.66 24.37
N LYS A 282 34.39 0.57 24.52
CA LYS A 282 33.21 0.27 23.70
C LYS A 282 31.97 0.07 24.57
N TYR A 283 30.82 0.56 24.11
CA TYR A 283 29.50 0.31 24.70
C TYR A 283 28.58 -0.34 23.67
N GLY A 284 27.88 -1.40 24.05
CA GLY A 284 26.82 -2.04 23.26
C GLY A 284 25.49 -1.99 24.00
N ALA A 285 24.36 -1.76 23.31
CA ALA A 285 23.04 -1.89 23.92
C ALA A 285 21.96 -2.29 22.92
N HIS A 286 20.99 -3.09 23.39
CA HIS A 286 19.75 -3.37 22.68
C HIS A 286 18.63 -2.48 23.23
N ILE A 287 17.92 -1.81 22.34
CA ILE A 287 16.94 -0.79 22.65
C ILE A 287 15.61 -1.20 22.01
N ALA A 288 14.65 -1.58 22.85
CA ALA A 288 13.27 -1.78 22.42
C ALA A 288 12.55 -0.44 22.30
N LEU A 289 11.94 -0.20 21.14
CA LEU A 289 11.13 0.96 20.80
C LEU A 289 9.66 0.64 21.03
N ASN A 290 9.05 1.28 22.03
CA ASN A 290 7.62 1.17 22.29
C ASN A 290 6.84 2.22 21.46
N GLY A 291 6.83 2.03 20.14
CA GLY A 291 6.13 2.90 19.20
C GLY A 291 6.89 3.06 17.90
N LEU A 292 6.24 3.71 16.93
CA LEU A 292 6.75 3.82 15.56
C LEU A 292 7.50 5.14 15.36
N PHE A 293 8.77 5.05 14.96
CA PHE A 293 9.69 6.18 14.78
C PHE A 293 10.40 6.14 13.44
N THR A 294 10.44 7.25 12.71
CA THR A 294 11.21 7.32 11.47
C THR A 294 12.68 7.03 11.73
N VAL A 295 13.38 6.48 10.73
CA VAL A 295 14.84 6.28 10.78
C VAL A 295 15.56 7.57 11.21
N GLY A 296 15.10 8.74 10.77
CA GLY A 296 15.67 10.03 11.18
C GLY A 296 15.52 10.33 12.68
N GLU A 297 14.35 10.06 13.26
CA GLU A 297 14.12 10.22 14.71
C GLU A 297 14.97 9.25 15.52
N ILE A 298 15.07 7.98 15.07
CA ILE A 298 15.92 6.96 15.70
C ILE A 298 17.40 7.36 15.63
N THR A 299 17.85 7.85 14.47
CA THR A 299 19.24 8.32 14.25
C THR A 299 19.61 9.46 15.18
N GLU A 300 18.72 10.44 15.32
CA GLU A 300 18.96 11.58 16.21
C GLU A 300 19.03 11.15 17.68
N TYR A 301 18.17 10.21 18.08
CA TYR A 301 18.25 9.61 19.41
C TYR A 301 19.56 8.85 19.61
N ALA A 302 19.94 7.97 18.67
CA ALA A 302 21.17 7.19 18.72
C ALA A 302 22.40 8.09 18.89
N ARG A 303 22.45 9.20 18.13
CA ARG A 303 23.49 10.21 18.24
C ARG A 303 23.55 10.83 19.64
N ARG A 304 22.43 11.33 20.16
CA ARG A 304 22.37 11.95 21.49
C ARG A 304 22.75 10.97 22.59
N PHE A 305 22.27 9.73 22.49
CA PHE A 305 22.60 8.65 23.40
C PHE A 305 24.10 8.37 23.38
N ALA A 306 24.70 8.20 22.20
CA ALA A 306 26.13 7.96 22.09
C ALA A 306 26.97 9.10 22.69
N TYR A 307 26.59 10.36 22.49
CA TYR A 307 27.30 11.51 23.06
C TYR A 307 27.18 11.65 24.57
N SER A 308 26.11 11.16 25.20
CA SER A 308 25.99 11.16 26.66
C SER A 308 26.86 10.08 27.34
N ARG A 309 27.35 9.11 26.56
CA ARG A 309 28.24 8.04 27.05
C ARG A 309 29.69 8.51 27.21
N ALA A 310 30.44 7.84 28.08
CA ALA A 310 31.88 8.09 28.23
C ALA A 310 32.72 7.29 27.21
N GLU A 311 32.18 6.19 26.68
CA GLU A 311 32.91 5.24 25.83
C GLU A 311 33.26 5.83 24.45
N ASP A 312 34.41 5.43 23.90
CA ASP A 312 34.94 5.93 22.63
C ASP A 312 34.14 5.44 21.41
N ARG A 313 33.60 4.21 21.46
CA ARG A 313 32.73 3.61 20.44
C ARG A 313 31.43 3.13 21.04
N VAL A 314 30.31 3.41 20.40
CA VAL A 314 28.96 3.07 20.86
C VAL A 314 28.23 2.31 19.76
N TRP A 315 27.78 1.10 20.06
CA TRP A 315 26.96 0.24 19.22
C TRP A 315 25.56 0.12 19.78
N LEU A 316 24.55 0.46 18.99
CA LEU A 316 23.15 0.39 19.41
C LEU A 316 22.38 -0.46 18.42
N TRP A 317 21.59 -1.39 18.96
CA TRP A 317 20.61 -2.16 18.19
C TRP A 317 19.21 -1.71 18.58
N PHE A 318 18.42 -1.25 17.62
CA PHE A 318 17.03 -0.87 17.82
C PHE A 318 16.09 -1.91 17.24
N ALA A 319 15.07 -2.27 18.03
CA ALA A 319 13.98 -3.15 17.61
C ALA A 319 12.63 -2.68 18.15
N ARG A 320 11.53 -3.01 17.46
CA ARG A 320 10.18 -2.77 18.00
C ARG A 320 9.94 -3.62 19.25
N ASP A 321 9.14 -3.12 20.19
CA ASP A 321 8.70 -3.95 21.30
C ASP A 321 7.68 -5.02 20.84
N ARG A 322 7.52 -6.09 21.63
CA ARG A 322 6.67 -7.24 21.28
C ARG A 322 5.19 -6.90 21.04
N VAL A 323 4.69 -5.80 21.61
CA VAL A 323 3.29 -5.37 21.44
C VAL A 323 3.10 -4.69 20.08
N ASN A 324 4.08 -3.89 19.65
CA ASN A 324 4.08 -3.27 18.32
C ASN A 324 4.63 -4.20 17.21
N ALA A 325 5.19 -5.36 17.58
CA ALA A 325 5.68 -6.40 16.67
C ALA A 325 4.60 -7.39 16.18
N LEU A 326 3.32 -7.21 16.56
CA LEU A 326 2.21 -8.12 16.23
C LEU A 326 1.87 -8.21 14.73
N GLN A 327 2.59 -7.49 13.86
CA GLN A 327 2.78 -7.93 12.48
C GLN A 327 3.97 -8.89 12.47
N HIS A 328 3.71 -10.16 12.79
CA HIS A 328 4.70 -11.23 12.93
C HIS A 328 5.60 -11.34 11.68
N ARG A 329 6.72 -10.58 11.71
CA ARG A 329 7.93 -10.54 10.82
C ARG A 329 8.57 -9.15 10.75
N ASN A 330 7.90 -8.08 11.20
CA ASN A 330 8.41 -6.70 11.16
C ASN A 330 9.21 -6.32 12.42
N ASN A 331 10.15 -7.17 12.84
CA ASN A 331 11.14 -6.77 13.84
C ASN A 331 12.19 -5.90 13.14
N LEU A 332 11.90 -4.59 13.01
CA LEU A 332 12.86 -3.60 12.53
C LEU A 332 14.20 -3.84 13.24
N VAL A 333 15.28 -4.04 12.49
CA VAL A 333 16.64 -4.08 13.02
C VAL A 333 17.39 -2.90 12.43
N LEU A 334 17.62 -1.88 13.27
CA LEU A 334 18.56 -0.81 12.94
C LEU A 334 19.77 -0.92 13.84
N THR A 335 20.95 -0.97 13.24
CA THR A 335 22.20 -0.88 13.97
C THR A 335 22.83 0.50 13.77
N ALA A 336 23.39 1.06 14.84
CA ALA A 336 24.17 2.27 14.78
C ALA A 336 25.54 2.02 15.40
N ASP A 337 26.61 2.34 14.68
CA ASP A 337 28.00 2.30 15.13
C ASP A 337 28.58 3.72 15.14
N ILE A 338 28.97 4.19 16.32
CA ILE A 338 29.41 5.58 16.51
C ILE A 338 30.77 5.59 17.18
N MET A 339 31.81 5.99 16.44
CA MET A 339 33.14 6.25 16.96
C MET A 339 33.35 7.76 17.20
N LYS A 340 33.72 8.16 18.42
CA LYS A 340 33.81 9.58 18.80
C LYS A 340 35.08 10.29 18.35
N LYS A 341 36.17 9.55 18.14
CA LYS A 341 37.52 10.10 17.88
C LYS A 341 37.89 10.24 16.39
N SER A 342 37.06 9.75 15.47
CA SER A 342 37.27 9.84 14.02
C SER A 342 35.93 9.67 13.30
N PHE A 343 35.45 10.69 12.58
CA PHE A 343 34.28 10.58 11.69
C PHE A 343 34.76 10.29 10.26
N PRO A 344 34.01 9.51 9.45
CA PRO A 344 32.76 9.99 8.84
C PRO A 344 31.59 8.97 8.83
N SER A 345 30.39 9.50 8.62
CA SER A 345 29.07 8.84 8.45
C SER A 345 28.54 7.93 9.56
N LEU A 346 27.26 8.13 9.88
CA LEU A 346 26.46 7.20 10.68
C LEU A 346 25.93 6.18 9.67
N ASP A 347 26.69 5.10 9.44
CA ASP A 347 26.26 4.05 8.53
C ASP A 347 25.22 3.19 9.27
N LEU A 348 23.94 3.50 9.04
CA LEU A 348 22.85 2.62 9.45
C LEU A 348 22.88 1.40 8.55
N LEU A 349 23.48 0.33 9.04
CA LEU A 349 23.49 -0.97 8.39
C LEU A 349 22.24 -1.73 8.85
N ALA A 350 21.42 -2.12 7.87
CA ALA A 350 20.38 -3.11 8.04
C ALA A 350 20.95 -4.47 7.64
N ASP A 351 21.96 -4.96 8.37
CA ASP A 351 22.58 -6.25 8.07
C ASP A 351 22.99 -6.98 9.36
N GLU A 352 22.49 -8.20 9.53
CA GLU A 352 22.78 -9.08 10.68
C GLU A 352 24.24 -9.59 10.67
N SER A 353 24.90 -9.56 9.51
CA SER A 353 26.17 -10.27 9.26
C SER A 353 27.41 -9.67 9.96
N PHE A 354 27.40 -8.38 10.28
CA PHE A 354 28.59 -7.68 10.80
C PHE A 354 28.92 -7.99 12.28
N LEU A 355 28.01 -8.62 13.02
CA LEU A 355 28.14 -8.83 14.47
C LEU A 355 29.09 -9.97 14.86
N TYR A 356 29.28 -10.97 13.98
CA TYR A 356 30.09 -12.15 14.28
C TYR A 356 31.60 -11.85 14.29
N HIS A 357 32.06 -10.85 13.54
CA HIS A 357 33.50 -10.60 13.37
C HIS A 357 34.15 -9.79 14.50
N ASP A 358 33.40 -9.01 15.26
CA ASP A 358 33.91 -8.16 16.36
C ASP A 358 33.60 -8.74 17.77
N GLY A 359 33.14 -9.99 17.84
CA GLY A 359 32.92 -10.73 19.08
C GLY A 359 31.63 -10.37 19.83
N TYR A 360 30.64 -9.80 19.14
CA TYR A 360 29.34 -9.53 19.71
C TYR A 360 28.37 -10.65 19.32
N VAL A 361 28.15 -11.60 20.23
CA VAL A 361 27.18 -12.68 20.07
C VAL A 361 25.81 -12.13 20.52
N PRO A 362 24.77 -12.10 19.66
CA PRO A 362 23.42 -11.84 20.09
C PRO A 362 23.07 -12.82 21.23
N ILE A 363 22.70 -12.31 22.41
CA ILE A 363 22.15 -13.18 23.45
C ILE A 363 20.76 -13.60 22.98
N SER A 364 20.72 -14.78 22.36
CA SER A 364 19.58 -15.67 22.13
C SER A 364 18.22 -15.01 21.87
N ASN A 365 17.76 -15.10 20.62
CA ASN A 365 16.35 -15.12 20.20
C ASN A 365 15.38 -14.31 21.08
N TYR A 366 15.14 -13.06 20.70
CA TYR A 366 14.03 -12.26 21.23
C TYR A 366 12.98 -11.93 20.19
#